data_AF-A0A956BWP1-F1
#
_entry.id   AF-A0A956BWP1-F1
#
_cell.length_a   1.000
_cell.length_b   1.000
_cell.length_c   1.000
_cell.angle_alpha   90.00
_cell.angle_beta   90.00
_cell.angle_gamma   90.00
#
_symmetry.space_group_name_H-M   'P 1'
#
loop_
_entity.id
_entity.type
_entity.pdbx_description
1 polymer ?
#
loop_
_entity_poly.entity_id
_entity_poly.type
_entity_poly.pdbx_seq_one_letter_code
_entity_poly.pdbx_strand_id
1 'polypeptide(L)'
;RLFAGIETFARSVDVVENELIDPATVPGRFGEILGDYLDMLERYRLLTYGQQIVRAVTALEDLQVAEAVHVTLRHLIVDEYQDVNPAQERLIELLVSGGAELCVVGDDDQAIYQWRGSDVGNIVRFRDRYPDVAEFTISTNRRSRPEIIAAANKFATSIPNRLAKKMLPDRPPSDSGDTVVCWSADTAAEEAGWIANMILDLHDAGVAYRDIAVLV
;
A
#
# COMPACT_ATOMS: atom_id res chain seq x y z
N ARG A 1 12.69 10.46 25.32
CA ARG A 1 12.76 9.09 25.90
C ARG A 1 11.37 8.51 26.16
N LEU A 2 10.47 9.19 26.91
CA LEU A 2 9.09 8.70 27.14
C LEU A 2 8.31 8.46 25.83
N PHE A 3 8.35 9.43 24.91
CA PHE A 3 7.61 9.35 23.63
C PHE A 3 8.12 8.24 22.70
N ALA A 4 9.42 7.94 22.71
CA ALA A 4 10.00 6.87 21.88
C ALA A 4 9.53 5.47 22.31
N GLY A 5 9.28 5.27 23.61
CA GLY A 5 8.74 4.02 24.13
C GLY A 5 7.28 3.80 23.70
N ILE A 6 6.46 4.87 23.73
CA ILE A 6 5.07 4.83 23.28
C ILE A 6 4.99 4.58 21.78
N GLU A 7 5.81 5.27 20.97
CA GLU A 7 5.84 5.07 19.52
C GLU A 7 6.28 3.64 19.16
N THR A 8 7.27 3.11 19.86
CA THR A 8 7.71 1.72 19.66
C THR A 8 6.61 0.75 20.04
N PHE A 9 5.94 0.96 21.18
CA PHE A 9 4.80 0.15 21.58
C PHE A 9 3.67 0.19 20.54
N ALA A 10 3.27 1.37 20.07
CA ALA A 10 2.22 1.52 19.06
C ALA A 10 2.58 0.78 17.76
N ARG A 11 3.81 0.90 17.26
CA ARG A 11 4.26 0.14 16.08
C ARG A 11 4.23 -1.38 16.32
N SER A 12 4.57 -1.83 17.52
CA SER A 12 4.49 -3.25 17.86
C SER A 12 3.04 -3.75 17.94
N VAL A 13 2.12 -2.92 18.44
CA VAL A 13 0.67 -3.20 18.40
C VAL A 13 0.19 -3.32 16.96
N ASP A 14 0.58 -2.39 16.08
CA ASP A 14 0.21 -2.43 14.65
C ASP A 14 0.65 -3.74 13.99
N VAL A 15 1.84 -4.26 14.33
CA VAL A 15 2.31 -5.57 13.83
C VAL A 15 1.41 -6.70 14.33
N VAL A 16 1.08 -6.73 15.63
CA VAL A 16 0.20 -7.77 16.20
C VAL A 16 -1.16 -7.77 15.50
N GLU A 17 -1.74 -6.59 15.27
CA GLU A 17 -3.06 -6.44 14.65
C GLU A 17 -3.03 -6.78 13.15
N ASN A 18 -2.04 -6.26 12.41
CA ASN A 18 -1.93 -6.47 10.95
C ASN A 18 -1.58 -7.92 10.58
N GLU A 19 -0.87 -8.63 11.43
CA GLU A 19 -0.49 -10.04 11.24
C GLU A 19 -1.50 -11.02 11.86
N LEU A 20 -2.60 -10.53 12.44
CA LEU A 20 -3.57 -11.34 13.20
C LEU A 20 -2.92 -12.23 14.28
N ILE A 21 -1.88 -11.75 14.94
CA ILE A 21 -1.21 -12.48 16.02
C ILE A 21 -2.13 -12.51 17.24
N ASP A 22 -2.40 -13.70 17.77
CA ASP A 22 -3.16 -13.85 19.02
C ASP A 22 -2.42 -13.15 20.18
N PRO A 23 -2.99 -12.07 20.76
CA PRO A 23 -2.37 -11.33 21.85
C PRO A 23 -2.01 -12.21 23.05
N ALA A 24 -2.77 -13.28 23.30
CA ALA A 24 -2.52 -14.21 24.42
C ALA A 24 -1.23 -15.04 24.24
N THR A 25 -0.74 -15.15 23.01
CA THR A 25 0.49 -15.91 22.68
C THR A 25 1.75 -15.04 22.69
N VAL A 26 1.60 -13.72 22.78
CA VAL A 26 2.71 -12.76 22.75
C VAL A 26 3.50 -12.85 24.07
N PRO A 27 4.80 -13.21 24.03
CA PRO A 27 5.55 -13.50 25.25
C PRO A 27 6.10 -12.23 25.93
N GLY A 28 6.35 -12.37 27.23
CA GLY A 28 7.10 -11.41 28.03
C GLY A 28 6.38 -10.10 28.29
N ARG A 29 7.15 -9.09 28.73
CA ARG A 29 6.61 -7.80 29.20
C ARG A 29 5.77 -7.06 28.17
N PHE A 30 6.06 -7.24 26.87
CA PHE A 30 5.26 -6.63 25.82
C PHE A 30 3.84 -7.22 25.79
N GLY A 31 3.68 -8.54 25.89
CA GLY A 31 2.38 -9.21 25.94
C GLY A 31 1.53 -8.81 27.14
N GLU A 32 2.14 -8.66 28.32
CA GLU A 32 1.47 -8.17 29.53
C GLU A 32 0.90 -6.74 29.30
N ILE A 33 1.73 -5.82 28.80
CA ILE A 33 1.32 -4.43 28.52
C ILE A 33 0.29 -4.38 27.40
N LEU A 34 0.42 -5.23 26.38
CA LEU A 34 -0.53 -5.35 25.29
C LEU A 34 -1.90 -5.78 25.82
N GLY A 35 -1.96 -6.78 26.71
CA GLY A 35 -3.20 -7.20 27.37
C GLY A 35 -3.87 -6.04 28.11
N ASP A 36 -3.14 -5.36 28.99
CA ASP A 36 -3.64 -4.18 29.73
C ASP A 36 -4.14 -3.07 28.80
N TYR A 37 -3.44 -2.86 27.67
CA TYR A 37 -3.80 -1.88 26.66
C TYR A 37 -5.10 -2.24 25.94
N LEU A 38 -5.26 -3.51 25.52
CA LEU A 38 -6.47 -3.99 24.85
C LEU A 38 -7.68 -3.97 25.80
N ASP A 39 -7.49 -4.34 27.07
CA ASP A 39 -8.51 -4.25 28.11
C ASP A 39 -8.97 -2.80 28.35
N MET A 40 -8.03 -1.87 28.35
CA MET A 40 -8.32 -0.45 28.43
C MET A 40 -9.15 0.01 27.21
N LEU A 41 -8.74 -0.33 25.99
CA LEU A 41 -9.48 0.02 24.78
C LEU A 41 -10.92 -0.49 24.84
N GLU A 42 -11.12 -1.75 25.24
CA GLU A 42 -12.45 -2.36 25.41
C GLU A 42 -13.29 -1.59 26.45
N ARG A 43 -12.71 -1.32 27.63
CA ARG A 43 -13.37 -0.58 28.71
C ARG A 43 -13.88 0.78 28.27
N TYR A 44 -13.11 1.48 27.44
CA TYR A 44 -13.45 2.82 26.94
C TYR A 44 -14.16 2.81 25.58
N ARG A 45 -14.41 1.63 25.00
CA ARG A 45 -15.03 1.47 23.67
C ARG A 45 -14.28 2.21 22.57
N LEU A 46 -12.95 2.11 22.62
CA LEU A 46 -12.05 2.66 21.62
C LEU A 46 -11.57 1.52 20.70
N LEU A 47 -11.29 1.88 19.45
CA LEU A 47 -10.66 0.99 18.48
C LEU A 47 -9.43 1.70 17.90
N THR A 48 -8.34 0.96 17.77
CA THR A 48 -7.23 1.35 16.89
C THR A 48 -7.66 1.19 15.43
N TYR A 49 -6.82 1.63 14.49
CA TYR A 49 -7.08 1.39 13.07
C TYR A 49 -6.99 -0.11 12.73
N GLY A 50 -5.97 -0.83 13.24
CA GLY A 50 -5.83 -2.26 13.00
C GLY A 50 -6.98 -3.06 13.63
N GLN A 51 -7.44 -2.69 14.83
CA GLN A 51 -8.60 -3.33 15.45
C GLN A 51 -9.88 -3.23 14.62
N GLN A 52 -10.08 -2.21 13.80
CA GLN A 52 -11.26 -2.17 12.93
C GLN A 52 -11.29 -3.38 11.98
N ILE A 53 -10.13 -3.77 11.45
CA ILE A 53 -9.99 -4.94 10.57
C ILE A 53 -10.06 -6.23 11.38
N VAL A 54 -9.30 -6.35 12.48
CA VAL A 54 -9.30 -7.55 13.34
C VAL A 54 -10.72 -7.86 13.83
N ARG A 55 -11.46 -6.85 14.29
CA ARG A 55 -12.84 -7.03 14.76
C ARG A 55 -13.79 -7.39 13.63
N ALA A 56 -13.61 -6.83 12.43
CA ALA A 56 -14.42 -7.21 11.27
C ALA A 56 -14.18 -8.68 10.88
N VAL A 57 -12.92 -9.13 10.90
CA VAL A 57 -12.53 -10.54 10.70
C VAL A 57 -13.22 -11.43 11.73
N THR A 58 -13.08 -11.12 13.04
CA THR A 58 -13.73 -11.90 14.11
C THR A 58 -15.26 -11.90 13.98
N ALA A 59 -15.87 -10.76 13.63
CA ALA A 59 -17.32 -10.66 13.50
C ALA A 59 -17.86 -11.51 12.35
N LEU A 60 -17.11 -11.62 11.24
CA LEU A 60 -17.48 -12.46 10.08
C LEU A 60 -17.32 -13.97 10.34
N GLU A 61 -16.75 -14.38 11.47
CA GLU A 61 -16.79 -15.79 11.89
C GLU A 61 -18.16 -16.19 12.47
N ASP A 62 -18.97 -15.22 12.91
CA ASP A 62 -20.37 -15.46 13.26
C ASP A 62 -21.22 -15.63 12.00
N LEU A 63 -21.88 -16.78 11.88
CA LEU A 63 -22.68 -17.14 10.71
C LEU A 63 -23.82 -16.15 10.42
N GLN A 64 -24.44 -15.55 11.44
CA GLN A 64 -25.53 -14.59 11.24
C GLN A 64 -25.00 -13.27 10.65
N VAL A 65 -23.83 -12.84 11.11
CA VAL A 65 -23.16 -11.64 10.58
C VAL A 65 -22.66 -11.91 9.15
N ALA A 66 -22.02 -13.05 8.93
CA ALA A 66 -21.54 -13.47 7.62
C ALA A 66 -22.70 -13.51 6.60
N GLU A 67 -23.81 -14.18 6.93
CA GLU A 67 -24.99 -14.27 6.06
C GLU A 67 -25.56 -12.89 5.71
N ALA A 68 -25.67 -12.00 6.71
CA ALA A 68 -26.16 -10.64 6.51
C ALA A 68 -25.27 -9.80 5.58
N VAL A 69 -23.95 -10.04 5.60
CA VAL A 69 -23.00 -9.37 4.69
C VAL A 69 -23.04 -10.01 3.30
N HIS A 70 -22.90 -11.33 3.22
CA HIS A 70 -22.81 -12.10 1.98
C HIS A 70 -24.04 -11.95 1.09
N VAL A 71 -25.25 -11.86 1.67
CA VAL A 71 -26.49 -11.73 0.88
C VAL A 71 -26.51 -10.48 -0.02
N THR A 72 -25.76 -9.44 0.36
CA THR A 72 -25.67 -8.19 -0.40
C THR A 72 -24.41 -8.08 -1.25
N LEU A 73 -23.35 -8.81 -0.90
CA LEU A 73 -22.04 -8.70 -1.54
C LEU A 73 -21.93 -9.67 -2.73
N ARG A 74 -22.07 -9.14 -3.95
CA ARG A 74 -21.93 -9.94 -5.19
C ARG A 74 -20.55 -9.84 -5.83
N HIS A 75 -19.93 -8.67 -5.75
CA HIS A 75 -18.63 -8.40 -6.35
C HIS A 75 -17.78 -7.63 -5.33
N LEU A 76 -16.54 -8.06 -5.15
CA LEU A 76 -15.55 -7.39 -4.33
C LEU A 76 -14.40 -6.92 -5.22
N ILE A 77 -14.14 -5.62 -5.23
CA ILE A 77 -13.04 -5.02 -5.97
C ILE A 77 -12.03 -4.48 -4.96
N VAL A 78 -10.77 -4.90 -5.08
CA VAL A 78 -9.68 -4.46 -4.20
C VAL A 78 -8.60 -3.82 -5.06
N ASP A 79 -8.39 -2.53 -4.86
CA ASP A 79 -7.30 -1.77 -5.49
C ASP A 79 -6.06 -1.77 -4.59
N GLU A 80 -4.89 -1.46 -5.14
CA GLU A 80 -3.60 -1.45 -4.44
C GLU A 80 -3.28 -2.76 -3.70
N TYR A 81 -3.63 -3.89 -4.32
CA TYR A 81 -3.58 -5.21 -3.69
C TYR A 81 -2.16 -5.67 -3.31
N GLN A 82 -1.11 -5.07 -3.87
CA GLN A 82 0.28 -5.33 -3.48
C GLN A 82 0.60 -4.90 -2.04
N ASP A 83 -0.20 -4.00 -1.46
CA ASP A 83 0.02 -3.44 -0.12
C ASP A 83 -0.93 -4.01 0.94
N VAL A 84 -1.63 -5.09 0.62
CA VAL A 84 -2.52 -5.82 1.54
C VAL A 84 -1.71 -6.61 2.57
N ASN A 85 -2.06 -6.44 3.84
CA ASN A 85 -1.49 -7.20 4.97
C ASN A 85 -2.32 -8.47 5.30
N PRO A 86 -1.82 -9.38 6.15
CA PRO A 86 -2.53 -10.63 6.48
C PRO A 86 -3.93 -10.44 7.05
N ALA A 87 -4.16 -9.44 7.90
CA ALA A 87 -5.48 -9.15 8.45
C ALA A 87 -6.48 -8.72 7.37
N GLN A 88 -6.05 -7.86 6.46
CA GLN A 88 -6.86 -7.43 5.32
C GLN A 88 -7.10 -8.58 4.33
N GLU A 89 -6.09 -9.41 4.07
CA GLU A 89 -6.25 -10.59 3.24
C GLU A 89 -7.27 -11.55 3.82
N ARG A 90 -7.19 -11.81 5.13
CA ARG A 90 -8.16 -12.66 5.82
C ARG A 90 -9.58 -12.09 5.75
N LEU A 91 -9.72 -10.77 5.84
CA LEU A 91 -11.01 -10.11 5.66
C LEU A 91 -11.54 -10.34 4.25
N ILE A 92 -10.69 -10.19 3.21
CA ILE A 92 -11.05 -10.44 1.82
C ILE A 92 -11.51 -11.90 1.64
N GLU A 93 -10.76 -12.87 2.15
CA GLU A 93 -11.12 -14.30 2.11
C GLU A 93 -12.51 -14.56 2.71
N LEU A 94 -12.80 -13.99 3.88
CA LEU A 94 -14.09 -14.17 4.56
C LEU A 94 -15.23 -13.51 3.78
N LEU A 95 -15.01 -12.34 3.20
CA LEU A 95 -16.01 -11.66 2.38
C LEU A 95 -16.35 -12.46 1.12
N VAL A 96 -15.34 -13.03 0.43
CA VAL A 96 -15.56 -13.79 -0.81
C VAL A 96 -16.07 -15.20 -0.58
N SER A 97 -15.88 -15.75 0.64
CA SER A 97 -16.38 -17.09 1.00
C SER A 97 -17.91 -17.25 0.86
N GLY A 98 -18.65 -16.14 0.86
CA GLY A 98 -20.08 -16.09 0.56
C GLY A 98 -20.45 -16.22 -0.91
N GLY A 99 -19.48 -16.39 -1.81
CA GLY A 99 -19.68 -16.52 -3.26
C GLY A 99 -19.56 -15.22 -4.05
N ALA A 100 -19.00 -14.16 -3.47
CA ALA A 100 -18.73 -12.92 -4.19
C ALA A 100 -17.60 -13.11 -5.22
N GLU A 101 -17.75 -12.51 -6.40
CA GLU A 101 -16.70 -12.50 -7.42
C GLU A 101 -15.60 -11.50 -7.02
N LEU A 102 -14.36 -11.96 -6.91
CA LEU A 102 -13.22 -11.13 -6.51
C LEU A 102 -12.48 -10.59 -7.74
N CYS A 103 -12.27 -9.28 -7.77
CA CYS A 103 -11.38 -8.62 -8.70
C CYS A 103 -10.32 -7.84 -7.91
N VAL A 104 -9.05 -8.16 -8.10
CA VAL A 104 -7.94 -7.44 -7.50
C VAL A 104 -7.16 -6.68 -8.56
N VAL A 105 -6.70 -5.48 -8.20
CA VAL A 105 -5.86 -4.62 -9.03
C VAL A 105 -4.65 -4.21 -8.21
N GLY A 106 -3.47 -4.24 -8.81
CA GLY A 106 -2.25 -3.78 -8.16
C GLY A 106 -1.03 -3.93 -9.05
N ASP A 107 0.09 -3.43 -8.54
CA ASP A 107 1.39 -3.46 -9.21
C ASP A 107 2.48 -3.83 -8.19
N ASP A 108 3.09 -5.01 -8.35
CA ASP A 108 4.18 -5.47 -7.48
C ASP A 108 5.42 -4.58 -7.52
N ASP A 109 5.64 -3.79 -8.59
CA ASP A 109 6.74 -2.83 -8.64
C ASP A 109 6.49 -1.59 -7.76
N GLN A 110 5.25 -1.42 -7.29
CA GLN A 110 4.81 -0.29 -6.45
C GLN A 110 4.64 -0.68 -4.98
N ALA A 111 4.99 -1.90 -4.58
CA ALA A 111 4.90 -2.37 -3.21
C ALA A 111 5.95 -1.68 -2.31
N ILE A 112 5.57 -0.57 -1.68
CA ILE A 112 6.45 0.23 -0.80
C ILE A 112 6.05 0.19 0.67
N TYR A 113 4.95 -0.49 1.03
CA TYR A 113 4.46 -0.57 2.41
C TYR A 113 4.82 -1.87 3.14
N GLN A 114 5.81 -2.64 2.66
CA GLN A 114 6.21 -3.91 3.30
C GLN A 114 6.60 -3.75 4.78
N TRP A 115 7.14 -2.59 5.16
CA TRP A 115 7.46 -2.27 6.56
C TRP A 115 6.23 -2.16 7.49
N ARG A 116 5.01 -2.10 6.93
CA ARG A 116 3.73 -2.15 7.66
C ARG A 116 3.11 -3.56 7.71
N GLY A 117 3.83 -4.57 7.21
CA GLY A 117 3.36 -5.95 7.16
C GLY A 117 2.58 -6.32 5.90
N SER A 118 2.67 -5.52 4.82
CA SER A 118 2.12 -5.96 3.53
C SER A 118 2.95 -7.09 2.92
N ASP A 119 2.30 -8.07 2.30
CA ASP A 119 2.97 -9.13 1.55
C ASP A 119 2.68 -8.97 0.05
N VAL A 120 3.67 -8.44 -0.70
CA VAL A 120 3.62 -8.38 -2.18
C VAL A 120 3.43 -9.78 -2.80
N GLY A 121 3.80 -10.83 -2.07
CA GLY A 121 3.50 -12.20 -2.42
C GLY A 121 2.02 -12.50 -2.62
N ASN A 122 1.12 -11.73 -2.00
CA ASN A 122 -0.33 -11.86 -2.18
C ASN A 122 -0.73 -11.65 -3.64
N ILE A 123 -0.24 -10.57 -4.27
CA ILE A 123 -0.52 -10.31 -5.68
C ILE A 123 0.29 -11.23 -6.60
N VAL A 124 1.57 -11.48 -6.30
CA VAL A 124 2.44 -12.30 -7.14
C VAL A 124 1.96 -13.75 -7.23
N ARG A 125 1.43 -14.31 -6.12
CA ARG A 125 0.94 -15.70 -6.03
C ARG A 125 -0.58 -15.79 -6.07
N PHE A 126 -1.29 -14.74 -6.51
CA PHE A 126 -2.75 -14.70 -6.47
C PHE A 126 -3.40 -15.90 -7.18
N ARG A 127 -2.91 -16.22 -8.39
CA ARG A 127 -3.31 -17.39 -9.20
C ARG A 127 -3.08 -18.75 -8.53
N ASP A 128 -2.17 -18.83 -7.56
CA ASP A 128 -1.87 -20.08 -6.85
C ASP A 128 -2.82 -20.27 -5.65
N ARG A 129 -3.43 -19.17 -5.17
CA ARG A 129 -4.34 -19.14 -4.02
C ARG A 129 -5.82 -19.18 -4.41
N TYR A 130 -6.16 -18.64 -5.58
CA TYR A 130 -7.52 -18.62 -6.10
C TYR A 130 -7.64 -19.47 -7.38
N PRO A 131 -8.66 -20.35 -7.49
CA PRO A 131 -8.91 -21.11 -8.72
C PRO A 131 -9.53 -20.23 -9.81
N ASP A 132 -9.40 -20.64 -11.07
CA ASP A 132 -10.08 -20.05 -12.24
C ASP A 132 -9.89 -18.53 -12.43
N VAL A 133 -8.73 -18.00 -12.05
CA VAL A 133 -8.39 -16.57 -12.18
C VAL A 133 -8.18 -16.17 -13.64
N ALA A 134 -8.93 -15.15 -14.09
CA ALA A 134 -8.63 -14.44 -15.32
C ALA A 134 -7.61 -13.32 -15.06
N GLU A 135 -6.50 -13.34 -15.80
CA GLU A 135 -5.41 -12.35 -15.67
C GLU A 135 -5.45 -11.33 -16.82
N PHE A 136 -5.36 -10.04 -16.48
CA PHE A 136 -5.33 -8.96 -17.46
C PHE A 136 -4.17 -8.01 -17.15
N THR A 137 -3.30 -7.80 -18.14
CA THR A 137 -2.16 -6.87 -18.02
C THR A 137 -2.46 -5.56 -18.73
N ILE A 138 -2.47 -4.45 -17.99
CA ILE A 138 -2.60 -3.11 -18.54
C ILE A 138 -1.21 -2.50 -18.71
N SER A 139 -0.63 -2.65 -19.91
CA SER A 139 0.75 -2.19 -20.20
C SER A 139 0.82 -0.75 -20.72
N THR A 140 -0.29 -0.16 -21.16
CA THR A 140 -0.30 1.17 -21.77
C THR A 140 -0.37 2.26 -20.70
N ASN A 141 0.73 2.97 -20.49
CA ASN A 141 0.83 4.10 -19.58
C ASN A 141 0.35 5.39 -20.28
N ARG A 142 -0.75 5.95 -19.75
CA ARG A 142 -1.38 7.18 -20.25
C ARG A 142 -0.99 8.43 -19.46
N ARG A 143 -0.25 8.26 -18.36
CA ARG A 143 0.13 9.34 -17.44
C ARG A 143 1.41 10.04 -17.91
N SER A 144 2.44 9.27 -18.17
CA SER A 144 3.82 9.73 -18.34
C SER A 144 4.24 9.77 -19.80
N ARG A 145 5.25 10.59 -20.11
CA ARG A 145 5.88 10.65 -21.43
C ARG A 145 6.88 9.49 -21.64
N PRO A 146 7.21 9.12 -22.89
CA PRO A 146 8.15 8.05 -23.21
C PRO A 146 9.47 8.08 -22.42
N GLU A 147 10.04 9.25 -22.18
CA GLU A 147 11.34 9.44 -21.53
C GLU A 147 11.28 9.03 -20.04
N ILE A 148 10.21 9.44 -19.34
CA ILE A 148 9.94 9.05 -17.94
C ILE A 148 9.69 7.53 -17.88
N ILE A 149 8.90 7.00 -18.81
CA ILE A 149 8.59 5.56 -18.86
C ILE A 149 9.84 4.74 -19.14
N ALA A 150 10.75 5.22 -19.99
CA ALA A 150 12.01 4.56 -20.27
C ALA A 150 12.90 4.50 -19.01
N ALA A 151 13.00 5.61 -18.26
CA ALA A 151 13.72 5.65 -16.99
C ALA A 151 13.11 4.70 -15.96
N ALA A 152 11.78 4.72 -15.79
CA ALA A 152 11.06 3.84 -14.87
C ALA A 152 11.21 2.35 -15.23
N ASN A 153 11.05 1.99 -16.52
CA ASN A 153 11.25 0.61 -16.98
C ASN A 153 12.67 0.13 -16.74
N LYS A 154 13.68 0.99 -16.93
CA LYS A 154 15.09 0.66 -16.64
C LYS A 154 15.32 0.45 -15.15
N PHE A 155 14.77 1.30 -14.29
CA PHE A 155 14.85 1.11 -12.85
C PHE A 155 14.17 -0.20 -12.43
N ALA A 156 12.98 -0.48 -12.96
CA ALA A 156 12.22 -1.67 -12.59
C ALA A 156 12.96 -3.00 -12.88
N THR A 157 14.00 -3.03 -13.72
CA THR A 157 14.81 -4.25 -13.91
C THR A 157 15.72 -4.59 -12.72
N SER A 158 15.92 -3.66 -11.78
CA SER A 158 16.67 -3.92 -10.54
C SER A 158 15.80 -4.53 -9.43
N ILE A 159 14.48 -4.59 -9.59
CA ILE A 159 13.56 -5.13 -8.58
C ILE A 159 13.56 -6.67 -8.68
N PRO A 160 13.94 -7.40 -7.62
CA PRO A 160 13.94 -8.86 -7.61
C PRO A 160 12.51 -9.41 -7.52
N ASN A 161 12.30 -10.62 -8.05
CA ASN A 161 11.05 -11.39 -7.92
C ASN A 161 9.76 -10.69 -8.42
N ARG A 162 9.90 -9.69 -9.29
CA ARG A 162 8.76 -8.99 -9.90
C ARG A 162 8.04 -9.82 -10.95
N LEU A 163 6.78 -9.50 -11.22
CA LEU A 163 6.04 -9.98 -12.37
C LEU A 163 6.68 -9.41 -13.65
N ALA A 164 6.84 -10.28 -14.66
CA ALA A 164 7.45 -9.89 -15.92
C ALA A 164 6.52 -8.95 -16.71
N LYS A 165 6.80 -7.64 -16.65
CA LYS A 165 6.00 -6.61 -17.32
C LYS A 165 6.82 -5.43 -17.81
N LYS A 166 6.28 -4.73 -18.81
CA LYS A 166 6.88 -3.52 -19.40
C LYS A 166 5.78 -2.50 -19.72
N MET A 167 6.00 -1.26 -19.31
CA MET A 167 5.09 -0.15 -19.61
C MET A 167 5.40 0.44 -21.00
N LEU A 168 4.34 0.71 -21.76
CA LEU A 168 4.37 1.30 -23.09
C LEU A 168 3.78 2.71 -23.04
N PRO A 169 4.42 3.73 -23.64
CA PRO A 169 3.88 5.08 -23.68
C PRO A 169 2.69 5.19 -24.64
N ASP A 170 1.69 5.96 -24.22
CA ASP A 170 0.58 6.43 -25.08
C ASP A 170 0.77 7.90 -25.52
N ARG A 171 1.45 8.69 -24.70
CA ARG A 171 1.68 10.12 -24.95
C ARG A 171 2.81 10.34 -25.97
N PRO A 172 2.78 11.43 -26.76
CA PRO A 172 3.90 11.81 -27.60
C PRO A 172 5.16 12.13 -26.76
N PRO A 173 6.36 11.98 -27.35
CA PRO A 173 7.61 12.42 -26.74
C PRO A 173 7.60 13.92 -26.45
N SER A 174 8.53 14.35 -25.60
CA SER A 174 8.69 15.77 -25.30
C SER A 174 9.33 16.52 -26.48
N ASP A 175 8.80 17.69 -26.83
CA ASP A 175 9.45 18.60 -27.80
C ASP A 175 10.72 19.24 -27.22
N SER A 176 10.78 19.39 -25.89
CA SER A 176 11.93 19.84 -25.12
C SER A 176 12.69 18.64 -24.57
N GLY A 177 13.93 18.42 -25.00
CA GLY A 177 14.68 17.18 -24.78
C GLY A 177 14.87 16.73 -23.32
N ASP A 178 14.79 17.65 -22.34
CA ASP A 178 15.05 17.33 -20.94
C ASP A 178 13.75 17.06 -20.16
N THR A 179 13.29 15.80 -20.16
CA THR A 179 12.11 15.36 -19.37
C THR A 179 12.47 14.72 -18.03
N VAL A 180 13.71 14.22 -17.89
CA VAL A 180 14.24 13.63 -16.66
C VAL A 180 15.64 14.20 -16.44
N VAL A 181 15.81 15.00 -15.40
CA VAL A 181 17.08 15.68 -15.07
C VAL A 181 17.58 15.17 -13.72
N CYS A 182 18.88 14.87 -13.64
CA CYS A 182 19.57 14.56 -12.39
C CYS A 182 20.49 15.74 -12.04
N TRP A 183 20.38 16.24 -10.81
CA TRP A 183 21.18 17.34 -10.31
C TRP A 183 21.55 17.06 -8.84
N SER A 184 22.69 17.58 -8.40
CA SER A 184 23.19 17.41 -7.03
C SER A 184 23.81 18.69 -6.49
N ALA A 185 23.60 18.97 -5.21
CA ALA A 185 24.24 20.06 -4.46
C ALA A 185 25.27 19.53 -3.46
N ASP A 186 26.18 20.40 -3.00
CA ASP A 186 27.05 20.11 -1.87
C ASP A 186 26.31 20.26 -0.53
N THR A 187 25.24 21.05 -0.49
CA THR A 187 24.42 21.26 0.72
C THR A 187 22.91 21.19 0.47
N ALA A 188 22.14 20.80 1.49
CA ALA A 188 20.68 20.79 1.42
C ALA A 188 20.08 22.20 1.17
N ALA A 189 20.76 23.26 1.62
CA ALA A 189 20.32 24.64 1.39
C ALA A 189 20.47 25.04 -0.09
N GLU A 190 21.56 24.63 -0.73
CA GLU A 190 21.78 24.82 -2.18
C GLU A 190 20.77 24.02 -3.00
N GLU A 191 20.48 22.78 -2.60
CA GLU A 191 19.45 21.96 -3.26
C GLU A 191 18.07 22.60 -3.16
N ALA A 192 17.67 23.04 -1.96
CA ALA A 192 16.41 23.75 -1.78
C ALA A 192 16.34 25.04 -2.60
N GLY A 193 17.45 25.80 -2.69
CA GLY A 193 17.54 27.00 -3.51
C GLY A 193 17.40 26.71 -5.00
N TRP A 194 18.03 25.63 -5.49
CA TRP A 194 17.92 25.19 -6.87
C TRP A 194 16.49 24.73 -7.22
N ILE A 195 15.86 23.93 -6.35
CA ILE A 195 14.45 23.50 -6.52
C ILE A 195 13.53 24.71 -6.57
N ALA A 196 13.70 25.69 -5.66
CA ALA A 196 12.89 26.90 -5.64
C ALA A 196 13.02 27.70 -6.95
N ASN A 197 14.23 27.88 -7.47
CA ASN A 197 14.47 28.55 -8.75
C ASN A 197 13.83 27.77 -9.91
N MET A 198 13.96 26.44 -9.94
CA MET A 198 13.33 25.60 -10.98
C MET A 198 11.80 25.76 -10.97
N ILE A 199 11.18 25.84 -9.80
CA ILE A 199 9.74 26.08 -9.67
C ILE A 199 9.35 27.45 -10.25
N LEU A 200 10.16 28.49 -10.01
CA LEU A 200 9.93 29.82 -10.58
C LEU A 200 10.11 29.82 -12.10
N ASP A 201 11.17 29.19 -12.61
CA ASP A 201 11.45 29.10 -14.05
C ASP A 201 10.30 28.36 -14.78
N LEU A 202 9.81 27.25 -14.22
CA LEU A 202 8.64 26.53 -14.74
C LEU A 202 7.38 27.40 -14.72
N HIS A 203 7.18 28.19 -13.66
CA HIS A 203 6.04 29.07 -13.55
C HIS A 203 6.08 30.21 -14.57
N ASP A 204 7.23 30.84 -14.75
CA ASP A 204 7.47 31.88 -15.75
C ASP A 204 7.30 31.34 -17.18
N ALA A 205 7.58 30.05 -17.39
CA ALA A 205 7.28 29.32 -18.63
C ALA A 205 5.80 28.92 -18.79
N GLY A 206 4.94 29.23 -17.82
CA GLY A 206 3.48 29.06 -17.88
C GLY A 206 2.92 27.84 -17.16
N VAL A 207 3.73 27.07 -16.42
CA VAL A 207 3.23 25.97 -15.59
C VAL A 207 2.56 26.53 -14.33
N ALA A 208 1.35 26.07 -14.01
CA ALA A 208 0.69 26.51 -12.78
C ALA A 208 1.37 25.87 -11.56
N TYR A 209 1.53 26.61 -10.46
CA TYR A 209 2.13 26.06 -9.22
C TYR A 209 1.45 24.76 -8.74
N ARG A 210 0.13 24.63 -8.92
CA ARG A 210 -0.62 23.42 -8.56
C ARG A 210 -0.24 22.17 -9.37
N ASP A 211 0.42 22.35 -10.51
CA ASP A 211 0.87 21.27 -11.40
C ASP A 211 2.35 20.89 -11.12
N ILE A 212 2.97 21.50 -10.09
CA ILE A 212 4.33 21.20 -9.63
C ILE A 212 4.26 20.54 -8.25
N ALA A 213 4.93 19.40 -8.11
CA ALA A 213 5.03 18.67 -6.85
C ALA A 213 6.49 18.43 -6.49
N VAL A 214 6.80 18.52 -5.19
CA VAL A 214 8.09 18.13 -4.61
C VAL A 214 7.86 16.91 -3.74
N LEU A 215 8.57 15.82 -4.03
CA LEU A 215 8.52 14.56 -3.28
C LEU A 215 9.82 14.41 -2.50
N VAL A 216 9.75 14.11 -1.20
CA VAL A 216 10.89 13.95 -0.29
C VAL A 216 10.81 12.62 0.46
#